data_AF-A0A7R8V6S0-F1
#
_entry.id   AF-A0A7R8V6S0-F1
#
_cell.length_a   1.000
_cell.length_b   1.000
_cell.length_c   1.000
_cell.angle_alpha   90.00
_cell.angle_beta   90.00
_cell.angle_gamma   90.00
#
_symmetry.space_group_name_H-M   'P 1'
#
loop_
_entity.id
_entity.type
_entity.pdbx_description
1 polymer ?
#
loop_
_entity_poly.entity_id
_entity_poly.type
_entity_poly.pdbx_seq_one_letter_code
_entity_poly.pdbx_strand_id
1 'polypeptide(L)'
;MFLSKHSVRVLRPLYPLFVKEGQTREIKRWVAPVLKEVNKRKKKMGPEPERPRSSFIEWNYNAELFAFNKRLKEDMDLAKLQQAFVHRSYIIQEEQKQRANGETIINGYTEGFLKFFLPKMPASLVASVQKQLTSDQALAYLAENLGMGDLVLSSEFPLQEGTLADTFKAVVGSLLSSSGEEKAYTFVRDFVCTQLNQKDLAEWIEIEKPFEQLKEVCNGINIGEPEPRLIGESAKNTVLAAYNVGIYSDKKLIGSGFGESIATAIDVAAYNALRELWGFPENMKPFDFNIQIEKVSKMKVVNPS
;
A
#
# COMPACT_ATOMS: atom_id res chain seq x y z
N MET A 1 -67.02 -12.16 73.85
CA MET A 1 -66.50 -11.81 75.19
C MET A 1 -64.98 -11.89 75.16
N PHE A 2 -64.34 -10.72 75.32
CA PHE A 2 -63.04 -10.40 75.90
C PHE A 2 -61.82 -11.37 75.89
N LEU A 3 -60.69 -10.77 75.46
CA LEU A 3 -59.28 -10.90 75.90
C LEU A 3 -58.46 -12.11 75.42
N SER A 4 -57.50 -11.91 74.51
CA SER A 4 -56.13 -11.39 74.72
C SER A 4 -55.24 -12.30 75.57
N LYS A 5 -54.15 -12.83 74.97
CA LYS A 5 -52.82 -12.86 75.61
C LYS A 5 -51.71 -12.73 74.55
N HIS A 6 -50.95 -11.65 74.69
CA HIS A 6 -49.62 -11.47 74.13
C HIS A 6 -48.62 -12.48 74.71
N SER A 7 -47.60 -12.86 73.94
CA SER A 7 -46.23 -13.12 74.44
C SER A 7 -45.29 -13.31 73.24
N VAL A 8 -44.59 -12.26 72.84
CA VAL A 8 -43.15 -11.99 73.04
C VAL A 8 -42.21 -12.85 72.17
N ARG A 9 -41.49 -12.10 71.34
CA ARG A 9 -40.50 -12.44 70.32
C ARG A 9 -39.16 -12.79 70.99
N VAL A 10 -38.60 -13.95 70.67
CA VAL A 10 -37.20 -14.29 71.02
C VAL A 10 -36.40 -14.39 69.73
N LEU A 11 -35.43 -13.48 69.56
CA LEU A 11 -34.53 -13.40 68.41
C LEU A 11 -33.51 -14.56 68.45
N ARG A 12 -33.33 -15.25 67.33
CA ARG A 12 -32.25 -16.25 67.14
C ARG A 12 -30.99 -15.59 66.58
N PRO A 13 -29.79 -16.12 66.93
CA PRO A 13 -28.51 -15.47 66.68
C PRO A 13 -28.07 -15.55 65.21
N LEU A 14 -27.35 -14.50 64.78
CA LEU A 14 -26.73 -14.35 63.47
C LEU A 14 -25.59 -15.35 63.30
N TYR A 15 -25.74 -16.31 62.38
CA TYR A 15 -24.59 -17.00 61.80
C TYR A 15 -23.95 -16.10 60.73
N PRO A 16 -22.61 -16.04 60.61
CA PRO A 16 -21.98 -15.28 59.55
C PRO A 16 -22.28 -15.96 58.20
N LEU A 17 -23.01 -15.25 57.35
CA LEU A 17 -23.15 -15.57 55.93
C LEU A 17 -21.76 -15.49 55.30
N PHE A 18 -21.18 -16.64 54.97
CA PHE A 18 -20.06 -16.71 54.03
C PHE A 18 -20.52 -16.11 52.70
N VAL A 19 -20.17 -14.85 52.45
CA VAL A 19 -20.35 -14.21 51.15
C VAL A 19 -19.35 -14.87 50.20
N LYS A 20 -19.82 -15.85 49.42
CA LYS A 20 -19.13 -16.23 48.19
C LYS A 20 -19.34 -15.08 47.21
N GLU A 21 -18.44 -14.10 47.20
CA GLU A 21 -18.20 -13.24 46.04
C GLU A 21 -17.55 -14.08 44.92
N GLY A 22 -18.26 -15.08 44.44
CA GLY A 22 -18.04 -15.59 43.10
C GLY A 22 -18.58 -14.52 42.17
N GLN A 23 -17.72 -13.79 41.47
CA GLN A 23 -18.13 -13.04 40.29
C GLN A 23 -18.82 -14.03 39.33
N THR A 24 -20.14 -14.16 39.44
CA THR A 24 -20.93 -14.87 38.45
C THR A 24 -20.87 -14.01 37.22
N ARG A 25 -19.97 -14.36 36.28
CA ARG A 25 -20.07 -13.84 34.92
C ARG A 25 -21.50 -14.16 34.48
N GLU A 26 -22.33 -13.13 34.27
CA GLU A 26 -23.74 -13.28 33.90
C GLU A 26 -23.90 -14.14 32.64
N ILE A 27 -22.82 -14.27 31.87
CA ILE A 27 -22.70 -15.07 30.67
C ILE A 27 -22.13 -16.46 31.04
N LYS A 28 -22.88 -17.50 30.72
CA LYS A 28 -22.44 -18.92 30.84
C LYS A 28 -21.17 -19.15 29.98
N ARG A 29 -20.29 -20.09 30.35
CA ARG A 29 -19.08 -20.42 29.56
C ARG A 29 -19.35 -21.31 28.32
N TRP A 30 -20.59 -21.71 28.09
CA TRP A 30 -20.97 -22.65 27.04
C TRP A 30 -21.39 -21.90 25.77
N VAL A 31 -20.92 -22.33 24.59
CA VAL A 31 -21.11 -21.63 23.30
C VAL A 31 -22.57 -21.31 22.99
N ALA A 32 -23.46 -22.31 23.03
CA ALA A 32 -24.87 -22.11 22.67
C ALA A 32 -25.63 -21.14 23.61
N PRO A 33 -25.51 -21.24 24.95
CA PRO A 33 -26.04 -20.23 25.88
C PRO A 33 -25.48 -18.82 25.62
N VAL A 34 -24.18 -18.68 25.35
CA VAL A 34 -23.55 -17.39 25.04
C VAL A 34 -24.15 -16.77 23.78
N LEU A 35 -24.23 -17.52 22.68
CA LEU A 35 -24.75 -17.02 21.40
C LEU A 35 -26.22 -16.60 21.51
N LYS A 36 -27.03 -17.33 22.27
CA LYS A 36 -28.42 -16.94 22.54
C LYS A 36 -28.51 -15.61 23.30
N GLU A 37 -27.64 -15.41 24.28
CA GLU A 37 -27.60 -14.17 25.06
C GLU A 37 -27.07 -12.99 24.23
N VAL A 38 -26.02 -13.20 23.43
CA VAL A 38 -25.52 -12.22 22.46
C VAL A 38 -26.60 -11.82 21.46
N ASN A 39 -27.35 -12.78 20.90
CA ASN A 39 -28.47 -12.48 20.00
C ASN A 39 -29.60 -11.70 20.70
N LYS A 40 -29.92 -12.01 21.96
CA LYS A 40 -30.89 -11.23 22.75
C LYS A 40 -30.42 -9.80 22.96
N ARG A 41 -29.14 -9.60 23.28
CA ARG A 41 -28.53 -8.28 23.48
C ARG A 41 -28.51 -7.49 22.16
N LYS A 42 -28.12 -8.12 21.05
CA LYS A 42 -28.19 -7.54 19.71
C LYS A 42 -29.60 -7.05 19.36
N LYS A 43 -30.63 -7.89 19.58
CA LYS A 43 -32.03 -7.50 19.38
C LYS A 43 -32.48 -6.31 20.25
N LYS A 44 -31.90 -6.13 21.44
CA LYS A 44 -32.17 -4.97 22.32
C LYS A 44 -31.46 -3.69 21.88
N MET A 45 -30.30 -3.79 21.21
CA MET A 45 -29.50 -2.64 20.75
C MET A 45 -30.12 -1.92 19.53
N GLY A 46 -31.17 -2.49 18.94
CA GLY A 46 -31.87 -1.94 17.77
C GLY A 46 -31.78 -2.86 16.55
N PRO A 47 -32.45 -2.48 15.45
CA PRO A 47 -32.36 -3.22 14.19
C PRO A 47 -30.95 -3.09 13.61
N GLU A 48 -30.33 -4.21 13.25
CA GLU A 48 -29.10 -4.20 12.45
C GLU A 48 -29.41 -3.57 11.08
N PRO A 49 -28.44 -2.88 10.44
CA PRO A 49 -28.62 -2.39 9.08
C PRO A 49 -29.00 -3.55 8.16
N GLU A 50 -30.00 -3.32 7.30
CA GLU A 50 -30.48 -4.34 6.38
C GLU A 50 -29.35 -4.78 5.45
N ARG A 51 -29.07 -6.09 5.46
CA ARG A 51 -28.06 -6.68 4.58
C ARG A 51 -28.76 -7.21 3.33
N PRO A 52 -28.10 -7.14 2.16
CA PRO A 52 -28.68 -7.70 0.94
C PRO A 52 -28.89 -9.20 1.11
N ARG A 53 -29.97 -9.74 0.54
CA ARG A 53 -30.30 -11.17 0.61
C ARG A 53 -29.19 -12.06 0.06
N SER A 54 -28.37 -11.54 -0.85
CA SER A 54 -27.21 -12.22 -1.41
C SER A 54 -26.08 -12.51 -0.40
N SER A 55 -26.05 -11.82 0.75
CA SER A 55 -25.02 -12.03 1.77
C SER A 55 -25.23 -13.27 2.65
N PHE A 56 -26.39 -13.94 2.53
CA PHE A 56 -26.73 -15.11 3.33
C PHE A 56 -26.17 -16.39 2.70
N ILE A 57 -25.67 -17.32 3.53
CA ILE A 57 -25.03 -18.57 3.10
C ILE A 57 -25.95 -19.44 2.23
N GLU A 58 -27.25 -19.41 2.49
CA GLU A 58 -28.26 -20.19 1.77
C GLU A 58 -28.59 -19.64 0.37
N TRP A 59 -28.02 -18.48 0.00
CA TRP A 59 -28.31 -17.84 -1.28
C TRP A 59 -27.37 -18.32 -2.38
N ASN A 60 -27.93 -18.83 -3.49
CA ASN A 60 -27.17 -19.19 -4.69
C ASN A 60 -27.73 -18.46 -5.92
N TYR A 61 -26.93 -17.55 -6.47
CA TYR A 61 -27.36 -16.67 -7.57
C TYR A 61 -27.80 -17.43 -8.82
N ASN A 62 -27.08 -18.50 -9.22
CA ASN A 62 -27.42 -19.27 -10.42
C ASN A 62 -28.74 -20.02 -10.27
N ALA A 63 -29.00 -20.57 -9.08
CA ALA A 63 -30.25 -21.27 -8.79
C ALA A 63 -31.45 -20.31 -8.76
N GLU A 64 -31.27 -19.13 -8.18
CA GLU A 64 -32.31 -18.09 -8.08
C GLU A 64 -32.68 -17.53 -9.46
N LEU A 65 -31.70 -17.32 -10.33
CA LEU A 65 -31.95 -16.92 -11.72
C LEU A 65 -32.72 -17.99 -12.51
N PHE A 66 -32.35 -19.26 -12.34
CA PHE A 66 -33.07 -20.37 -12.96
C PHE A 66 -34.53 -20.43 -12.47
N ALA A 67 -34.74 -20.31 -11.15
CA ALA A 67 -36.07 -20.31 -10.56
C ALA A 67 -36.92 -19.11 -11.01
N PHE A 68 -36.30 -17.94 -11.18
CA PHE A 68 -36.96 -16.74 -11.71
C PHE A 68 -37.47 -16.96 -13.14
N ASN A 69 -36.65 -17.56 -14.01
CA ASN A 69 -37.02 -17.86 -15.40
C ASN A 69 -38.26 -18.78 -15.46
N LYS A 70 -38.25 -19.86 -14.67
CA LYS A 70 -39.38 -20.79 -14.58
C LYS A 70 -40.63 -20.17 -13.97
N ARG A 71 -40.50 -19.21 -13.05
CA ARG A 71 -41.64 -18.46 -12.49
C ARG A 71 -42.35 -17.62 -13.55
N LEU A 72 -41.60 -17.05 -14.48
CA LEU A 72 -42.14 -16.30 -15.62
C LEU A 72 -42.67 -17.19 -16.75
N LYS A 73 -42.39 -18.51 -16.70
CA LYS A 73 -42.71 -19.50 -17.74
C LYS A 73 -42.03 -19.22 -19.08
N GLU A 74 -40.87 -18.55 -19.04
CA GLU A 74 -40.03 -18.27 -20.20
C GLU A 74 -38.75 -19.10 -20.13
N ASP A 75 -38.09 -19.27 -21.27
CA ASP A 75 -36.78 -19.94 -21.40
C ASP A 75 -35.73 -18.95 -21.91
N MET A 76 -35.45 -17.90 -21.12
CA MET A 76 -34.40 -16.93 -21.43
C MET A 76 -33.00 -17.52 -21.24
N ASP A 77 -32.03 -17.01 -22.01
CA ASP A 77 -30.61 -17.31 -21.83
C ASP A 77 -30.09 -16.72 -20.50
N LEU A 78 -29.45 -17.56 -19.68
CA LEU A 78 -28.98 -17.20 -18.34
C LEU A 78 -27.91 -16.11 -18.38
N ALA A 79 -27.03 -16.10 -19.39
CA ALA A 79 -25.97 -15.09 -19.48
C ALA A 79 -26.56 -13.69 -19.74
N LYS A 80 -27.54 -13.58 -20.63
CA LYS A 80 -28.25 -12.31 -20.90
C LYS A 80 -29.08 -11.86 -19.72
N LEU A 81 -29.72 -12.81 -19.03
CA LEU A 81 -30.49 -12.53 -17.82
C LEU A 81 -29.59 -11.99 -16.69
N GLN A 82 -28.41 -12.59 -16.51
CA GLN A 82 -27.40 -12.09 -15.56
C GLN A 82 -27.02 -10.64 -15.88
N GLN A 83 -26.70 -10.33 -17.13
CA GLN A 83 -26.40 -8.97 -17.56
C GLN A 83 -27.56 -8.00 -17.31
N ALA A 84 -28.81 -8.42 -17.54
CA ALA A 84 -30.00 -7.59 -17.31
C ALA A 84 -30.21 -7.22 -15.83
N PHE A 85 -29.77 -8.07 -14.89
CA PHE A 85 -29.85 -7.79 -13.46
C PHE A 85 -28.67 -6.96 -12.92
N VAL A 86 -27.63 -6.71 -13.72
CA VAL A 86 -26.50 -5.87 -13.33
C VAL A 86 -26.87 -4.40 -13.54
N HIS A 87 -27.07 -3.68 -12.44
CA HIS A 87 -27.26 -2.24 -12.46
C HIS A 87 -25.92 -1.48 -12.52
N ARG A 88 -25.91 -0.30 -13.16
CA ARG A 88 -24.70 0.55 -13.31
C ARG A 88 -24.00 0.84 -11.99
N SER A 89 -24.74 1.03 -10.91
CA SER A 89 -24.16 1.28 -9.57
C SER A 89 -23.28 0.14 -9.08
N TYR A 90 -23.65 -1.11 -9.37
CA TYR A 90 -22.87 -2.28 -8.99
C TYR A 90 -21.58 -2.37 -9.79
N ILE A 91 -21.64 -2.07 -11.10
CA ILE A 91 -20.47 -2.03 -11.99
C ILE A 91 -19.44 -1.04 -11.45
N ILE A 92 -19.87 0.20 -11.18
CA ILE A 92 -18.99 1.25 -10.66
C ILE A 92 -18.35 0.83 -9.34
N GLN A 93 -19.12 0.21 -8.44
CA GLN A 93 -18.62 -0.22 -7.14
C GLN A 93 -17.58 -1.35 -7.26
N GLU A 94 -17.84 -2.39 -8.07
CA GLU A 94 -16.87 -3.47 -8.27
C GLU A 94 -15.63 -2.99 -9.03
N GLU A 95 -15.79 -2.12 -10.03
CA GLU A 95 -14.67 -1.50 -10.75
C GLU A 95 -13.76 -0.73 -9.79
N GLN A 96 -14.33 0.15 -8.96
CA GLN A 96 -13.60 0.90 -7.94
C GLN A 96 -12.88 -0.02 -6.95
N LYS A 97 -13.53 -1.12 -6.55
CA LYS A 97 -12.96 -2.11 -5.64
C LYS A 97 -11.77 -2.84 -6.29
N GLN A 98 -11.89 -3.29 -7.54
CA GLN A 98 -10.78 -3.95 -8.24
C GLN A 98 -9.61 -2.97 -8.46
N ARG A 99 -9.90 -1.74 -8.86
CA ARG A 99 -8.90 -0.67 -9.00
C ARG A 99 -8.17 -0.39 -7.69
N ALA A 100 -8.90 -0.19 -6.60
CA ALA A 100 -8.32 0.09 -5.28
C ALA A 100 -7.46 -1.08 -4.77
N ASN A 101 -7.94 -2.32 -4.95
CA ASN A 101 -7.17 -3.51 -4.61
C ASN A 101 -5.88 -3.60 -5.43
N GLY A 102 -5.94 -3.34 -6.73
CA GLY A 102 -4.75 -3.32 -7.58
C GLY A 102 -3.75 -2.22 -7.18
N GLU A 103 -4.25 -1.01 -6.92
CA GLU A 103 -3.43 0.13 -6.49
C GLU A 103 -2.71 -0.15 -5.16
N THR A 104 -3.41 -0.70 -4.17
CA THR A 104 -2.79 -1.05 -2.87
C THR A 104 -1.71 -2.11 -3.02
N ILE A 105 -1.87 -3.09 -3.91
CA ILE A 105 -0.85 -4.11 -4.19
C ILE A 105 0.35 -3.50 -4.89
N ILE A 106 0.12 -2.73 -5.96
CA ILE A 106 1.18 -2.09 -6.73
C ILE A 106 2.01 -1.23 -5.79
N ASN A 107 1.39 -0.31 -5.05
CA ASN A 107 2.07 0.59 -4.13
C ASN A 107 2.77 -0.19 -3.01
N GLY A 108 2.10 -1.15 -2.37
CA GLY A 108 2.67 -1.91 -1.28
C GLY A 108 3.83 -2.82 -1.70
N TYR A 109 3.84 -3.31 -2.95
CA TYR A 109 4.95 -4.11 -3.47
C TYR A 109 6.11 -3.24 -3.94
N THR A 110 5.86 -2.14 -4.66
CA THR A 110 6.91 -1.23 -5.13
C THR A 110 7.65 -0.58 -3.97
N GLU A 111 6.96 -0.16 -2.92
CA GLU A 111 7.59 0.35 -1.71
C GLU A 111 8.50 -0.69 -1.04
N GLY A 112 8.00 -1.93 -0.87
CA GLY A 112 8.78 -3.02 -0.30
C GLY A 112 9.99 -3.39 -1.14
N PHE A 113 9.85 -3.37 -2.47
CA PHE A 113 10.93 -3.61 -3.42
C PHE A 113 12.02 -2.54 -3.30
N LEU A 114 11.65 -1.26 -3.32
CA LEU A 114 12.61 -0.15 -3.21
C LEU A 114 13.35 -0.17 -1.87
N LYS A 115 12.64 -0.38 -0.75
CA LYS A 115 13.29 -0.49 0.58
C LYS A 115 14.26 -1.67 0.67
N PHE A 116 13.96 -2.77 -0.01
CA PHE A 116 14.84 -3.95 -0.03
C PHE A 116 16.16 -3.67 -0.76
N PHE A 117 16.09 -3.05 -1.94
CA PHE A 117 17.28 -2.79 -2.75
C PHE A 117 18.04 -1.52 -2.36
N LEU A 118 17.34 -0.52 -1.79
CA LEU A 118 17.89 0.79 -1.42
C LEU A 118 17.67 1.07 0.08
N PRO A 119 18.26 0.27 1.00
CA PRO A 119 17.98 0.35 2.43
C PRO A 119 18.51 1.64 3.09
N LYS A 120 19.47 2.32 2.46
CA LYS A 120 20.08 3.56 2.97
C LYS A 120 19.38 4.82 2.46
N MET A 121 18.46 4.68 1.49
CA MET A 121 17.77 5.81 0.90
C MET A 121 16.71 6.36 1.87
N PRO A 122 16.59 7.69 2.03
CA PRO A 122 15.54 8.31 2.82
C PRO A 122 14.14 7.94 2.33
N ALA A 123 13.19 7.81 3.26
CA ALA A 123 11.81 7.45 2.93
C ALA A 123 11.12 8.46 1.99
N SER A 124 11.48 9.74 2.07
CA SER A 124 10.97 10.79 1.16
C SER A 124 11.34 10.52 -0.29
N LEU A 125 12.60 10.14 -0.54
CA LEU A 125 13.10 9.86 -1.89
C LEU A 125 12.53 8.57 -2.45
N VAL A 126 12.40 7.53 -1.61
CA VAL A 126 11.72 6.28 -1.99
C VAL A 126 10.28 6.56 -2.43
N ALA A 127 9.56 7.43 -1.71
CA ALA A 127 8.20 7.83 -2.08
C ALA A 127 8.16 8.60 -3.41
N SER A 128 9.13 9.47 -3.70
CA SER A 128 9.24 10.15 -5.00
C SER A 128 9.45 9.17 -6.16
N VAL A 129 10.37 8.23 -6.01
CA VAL A 129 10.64 7.18 -7.01
C VAL A 129 9.40 6.30 -7.20
N GLN A 130 8.76 5.89 -6.10
CA GLN A 130 7.52 5.11 -6.15
C GLN A 130 6.43 5.85 -6.91
N LYS A 131 6.22 7.14 -6.61
CA LYS A 131 5.21 7.98 -7.28
C LYS A 131 5.43 8.09 -8.78
N GLN A 132 6.69 8.17 -9.22
CA GLN A 132 7.01 8.18 -10.65
C GLN A 132 6.72 6.84 -11.32
N LEU A 133 7.09 5.72 -10.69
CA LEU A 133 6.79 4.37 -11.18
C LEU A 133 5.29 4.07 -11.25
N THR A 134 4.52 4.60 -10.30
CA THR A 134 3.07 4.38 -10.20
C THR A 134 2.26 5.54 -10.79
N SER A 135 2.91 6.44 -11.51
CA SER A 135 2.25 7.52 -12.23
C SER A 135 1.30 6.98 -13.29
N ASP A 136 0.21 7.70 -13.54
CA ASP A 136 -0.77 7.26 -14.55
C ASP A 136 -0.14 7.16 -15.94
N GLN A 137 0.84 8.01 -16.25
CA GLN A 137 1.63 7.94 -17.49
C GLN A 137 2.43 6.62 -17.59
N ALA A 138 3.15 6.26 -16.52
CA ALA A 138 3.94 5.03 -16.51
C ALA A 138 3.06 3.77 -16.63
N LEU A 139 1.91 3.76 -15.95
CA LEU A 139 0.96 2.65 -15.99
C LEU A 139 0.21 2.57 -17.32
N ALA A 140 -0.17 3.71 -17.91
CA ALA A 140 -0.79 3.76 -19.22
C ALA A 140 0.17 3.24 -20.31
N TYR A 141 1.44 3.65 -20.26
CA TYR A 141 2.47 3.13 -21.15
C TYR A 141 2.62 1.61 -21.04
N LEU A 142 2.60 1.03 -19.82
CA LEU A 142 2.62 -0.42 -19.66
C LEU A 142 1.36 -1.08 -20.22
N ALA A 143 0.19 -0.51 -19.96
CA ALA A 143 -1.08 -1.05 -20.44
C ALA A 143 -1.13 -1.10 -21.97
N GLU A 144 -0.67 -0.04 -22.64
CA GLU A 144 -0.61 0.04 -24.10
C GLU A 144 0.36 -1.01 -24.68
N ASN A 145 1.57 -1.13 -24.13
CA ASN A 145 2.56 -2.11 -24.60
C ASN A 145 2.15 -3.57 -24.32
N LEU A 146 1.27 -3.80 -23.34
CA LEU A 146 0.70 -5.12 -23.05
C LEU A 146 -0.53 -5.44 -23.90
N GLY A 147 -0.94 -4.54 -24.79
CA GLY A 147 -2.12 -4.71 -25.65
C GLY A 147 -3.44 -4.57 -24.89
N MET A 148 -3.45 -3.94 -23.71
CA MET A 148 -4.69 -3.71 -22.96
C MET A 148 -5.61 -2.73 -23.69
N GLY A 149 -5.05 -1.78 -24.45
CA GLY A 149 -5.82 -0.78 -25.20
C GLY A 149 -6.87 -1.39 -26.15
N ASP A 150 -6.56 -2.54 -26.75
CA ASP A 150 -7.48 -3.23 -27.68
C ASP A 150 -8.58 -4.03 -26.96
N LEU A 151 -8.37 -4.36 -25.68
CA LEU A 151 -9.27 -5.18 -24.86
C LEU A 151 -10.23 -4.35 -24.01
N VAL A 152 -9.88 -3.09 -23.73
CA VAL A 152 -10.68 -2.20 -22.90
C VAL A 152 -11.98 -1.84 -23.62
N LEU A 153 -13.09 -2.21 -22.99
CA LEU A 153 -14.43 -1.84 -23.45
C LEU A 153 -14.78 -0.46 -22.90
N SER A 154 -14.36 0.59 -23.61
CA SER A 154 -14.70 1.98 -23.30
C SER A 154 -15.62 2.59 -24.34
N SER A 155 -16.42 3.58 -23.92
CA SER A 155 -17.16 4.46 -24.84
C SER A 155 -16.26 5.52 -25.49
N GLU A 156 -15.07 5.77 -24.93
CA GLU A 156 -14.12 6.78 -25.39
C GLU A 156 -13.07 6.17 -26.33
N PHE A 157 -12.80 6.86 -27.45
CA PHE A 157 -11.76 6.48 -28.40
C PHE A 157 -11.16 7.73 -29.07
N PRO A 158 -9.83 7.95 -29.06
CA PRO A 158 -8.79 7.12 -28.44
C PRO A 158 -8.87 7.10 -26.90
N LEU A 159 -8.31 6.07 -26.28
CA LEU A 159 -8.32 5.92 -24.82
C LEU A 159 -7.43 6.98 -24.17
N GLN A 160 -7.93 7.59 -23.09
CA GLN A 160 -7.14 8.50 -22.27
C GLN A 160 -6.15 7.71 -21.38
N GLU A 161 -5.02 8.33 -21.06
CA GLU A 161 -4.00 7.75 -20.18
C GLU A 161 -4.59 7.33 -18.82
N GLY A 162 -5.47 8.14 -18.24
CA GLY A 162 -6.14 7.81 -16.98
C GLY A 162 -6.96 6.51 -17.05
N THR A 163 -7.69 6.30 -18.14
CA THR A 163 -8.47 5.07 -18.36
C THR A 163 -7.56 3.84 -18.52
N LEU A 164 -6.43 3.98 -19.21
CA LEU A 164 -5.44 2.92 -19.36
C LEU A 164 -4.75 2.58 -18.02
N ALA A 165 -4.40 3.59 -17.23
CA ALA A 165 -3.85 3.39 -15.89
C ALA A 165 -4.85 2.70 -14.96
N ASP A 166 -6.12 3.09 -15.02
CA ASP A 166 -7.19 2.52 -14.20
C ASP A 166 -7.48 1.07 -14.57
N THR A 167 -7.46 0.76 -15.86
CA THR A 167 -7.63 -0.60 -16.35
C THR A 167 -6.44 -1.49 -15.97
N PHE A 168 -5.21 -0.97 -16.03
CA PHE A 168 -4.04 -1.69 -15.52
C PHE A 168 -4.19 -2.02 -14.02
N LYS A 169 -4.58 -1.04 -13.19
CA LYS A 169 -4.85 -1.25 -11.75
C LYS A 169 -5.94 -2.31 -11.56
N ALA A 170 -7.05 -2.22 -12.31
CA ALA A 170 -8.14 -3.19 -12.23
C ALA A 170 -7.71 -4.62 -12.62
N VAL A 171 -6.84 -4.78 -13.63
CA VAL A 171 -6.28 -6.08 -14.02
C VAL A 171 -5.44 -6.69 -12.90
N VAL A 172 -4.60 -5.89 -12.23
CA VAL A 172 -3.83 -6.36 -11.07
C VAL A 172 -4.76 -6.76 -9.91
N GLY A 173 -5.83 -6.01 -9.65
CA GLY A 173 -6.85 -6.37 -8.65
C GLY A 173 -7.60 -7.68 -8.99
N SER A 174 -7.89 -7.88 -10.27
CA SER A 174 -8.50 -9.12 -10.77
C SER A 174 -7.54 -10.31 -10.63
N LEU A 175 -6.25 -10.10 -10.91
CA LEU A 175 -5.21 -11.11 -10.73
C LEU A 175 -5.07 -11.52 -9.26
N LEU A 176 -5.15 -10.57 -8.33
CA LEU A 176 -5.21 -10.86 -6.89
C LEU A 176 -6.39 -11.76 -6.56
N SER A 177 -7.58 -11.39 -7.03
CA SER A 177 -8.83 -12.10 -6.72
C SER A 177 -8.84 -13.53 -7.32
N SER A 178 -8.17 -13.72 -8.45
CA SER A 178 -8.23 -14.98 -9.22
C SER A 178 -7.05 -15.92 -8.94
N SER A 179 -5.82 -15.40 -8.91
CA SER A 179 -4.57 -16.19 -8.83
C SER A 179 -3.79 -16.01 -7.53
N GLY A 180 -4.25 -15.12 -6.64
CA GLY A 180 -3.63 -14.86 -5.33
C GLY A 180 -2.49 -13.83 -5.37
N GLU A 181 -2.01 -13.50 -4.17
CA GLU A 181 -1.03 -12.41 -3.95
C GLU A 181 0.32 -12.66 -4.62
N GLU A 182 0.85 -13.89 -4.57
CA GLU A 182 2.18 -14.20 -5.10
C GLU A 182 2.28 -13.94 -6.61
N LYS A 183 1.25 -14.32 -7.37
CA LYS A 183 1.20 -14.06 -8.81
C LYS A 183 1.04 -12.57 -9.10
N ALA A 184 0.23 -11.86 -8.31
CA ALA A 184 0.11 -10.41 -8.43
C ALA A 184 1.45 -9.70 -8.17
N TYR A 185 2.19 -10.09 -7.14
CA TYR A 185 3.52 -9.54 -6.85
C TYR A 185 4.55 -9.86 -7.94
N THR A 186 4.51 -11.06 -8.51
CA THR A 186 5.37 -11.43 -9.65
C THR A 186 5.10 -10.51 -10.85
N PHE A 187 3.82 -10.28 -11.15
CA PHE A 187 3.39 -9.41 -12.24
C PHE A 187 3.86 -7.96 -12.02
N VAL A 188 3.68 -7.41 -10.82
CA VAL A 188 4.15 -6.04 -10.50
C VAL A 188 5.67 -5.95 -10.61
N ARG A 189 6.41 -6.95 -10.11
CA ARG A 189 7.87 -7.01 -10.23
C ARG A 189 8.32 -6.96 -11.70
N ASP A 190 7.73 -7.82 -12.53
CA ASP A 190 8.20 -8.07 -13.89
C ASP A 190 7.82 -6.94 -14.87
N PHE A 191 6.74 -6.20 -14.60
CA PHE A 191 6.29 -5.11 -15.48
C PHE A 191 6.50 -3.70 -14.91
N VAL A 192 6.20 -3.49 -13.62
CA VAL A 192 6.31 -2.15 -13.02
C VAL A 192 7.74 -1.90 -12.56
N CYS A 193 8.32 -2.80 -11.75
CA CYS A 193 9.66 -2.58 -11.21
C CYS A 193 10.76 -2.67 -12.28
N THR A 194 10.54 -3.39 -13.38
CA THR A 194 11.52 -3.47 -14.49
C THR A 194 11.68 -2.15 -15.24
N GLN A 195 10.74 -1.20 -15.11
CA GLN A 195 10.91 0.15 -15.65
C GLN A 195 12.09 0.91 -15.02
N LEU A 196 12.58 0.46 -13.87
CA LEU A 196 13.80 0.98 -13.23
C LEU A 196 15.06 0.63 -14.02
N ASN A 197 15.02 -0.40 -14.86
CA ASN A 197 16.19 -0.77 -15.66
C ASN A 197 16.48 0.31 -16.69
N GLN A 198 17.76 0.67 -16.80
CA GLN A 198 18.28 1.65 -17.76
C GLN A 198 17.75 3.09 -17.57
N LYS A 199 17.04 3.38 -16.48
CA LYS A 199 16.68 4.74 -16.09
C LYS A 199 17.56 5.20 -14.94
N ASP A 200 18.04 6.43 -15.01
CA ASP A 200 18.75 7.02 -13.89
C ASP A 200 17.74 7.50 -12.84
N LEU A 201 17.87 7.00 -11.62
CA LEU A 201 17.07 7.45 -10.48
C LEU A 201 17.27 8.94 -10.21
N ALA A 202 18.41 9.49 -10.62
CA ALA A 202 18.73 10.90 -10.44
C ALA A 202 17.72 11.83 -11.13
N GLU A 203 17.18 11.42 -12.28
CA GLU A 203 16.19 12.20 -13.03
C GLU A 203 14.85 12.31 -12.29
N TRP A 204 14.56 11.36 -11.41
CA TRP A 204 13.29 11.30 -10.67
C TRP A 204 13.37 11.93 -9.29
N ILE A 205 14.60 12.17 -8.81
CA ILE A 205 14.89 12.70 -7.49
C ILE A 205 15.29 14.16 -7.64
N GLU A 206 14.35 15.04 -7.33
CA GLU A 206 14.60 16.48 -7.28
C GLU A 206 15.18 16.86 -5.91
N ILE A 207 16.36 17.49 -5.92
CA ILE A 207 17.04 17.99 -4.74
C ILE A 207 17.25 19.49 -4.88
N GLU A 208 16.38 20.26 -4.23
CA GLU A 208 16.54 21.70 -4.08
C GLU A 208 17.68 21.96 -3.07
N LYS A 209 18.89 22.21 -3.59
CA LYS A 209 20.16 22.49 -2.86
C LYS A 209 20.89 21.26 -2.26
N PRO A 210 21.66 20.54 -3.09
CA PRO A 210 22.39 19.34 -2.67
C PRO A 210 23.41 19.58 -1.53
N PHE A 211 24.12 20.72 -1.54
CA PHE A 211 25.17 20.97 -0.56
C PHE A 211 24.65 21.21 0.87
N GLU A 212 23.51 21.89 1.02
CA GLU A 212 22.87 22.10 2.33
C GLU A 212 22.40 20.77 2.92
N GLN A 213 21.72 19.95 2.12
CA GLN A 213 21.27 18.61 2.53
C GLN A 213 22.44 17.69 2.89
N LEU A 214 23.54 17.76 2.14
CA LEU A 214 24.74 16.99 2.43
C LEU A 214 25.32 17.34 3.81
N LYS A 215 25.32 18.62 4.22
CA LYS A 215 25.73 19.00 5.58
C LYS A 215 24.84 18.35 6.64
N GLU A 216 23.52 18.36 6.44
CA GLU A 216 22.57 17.74 7.38
C GLU A 216 22.79 16.23 7.50
N VAL A 217 22.99 15.55 6.36
CA VAL A 217 23.25 14.10 6.33
C VAL A 217 24.60 13.77 6.98
N CYS A 218 25.66 14.53 6.70
CA CYS A 218 26.96 14.35 7.35
C CYS A 218 26.88 14.51 8.87
N ASN A 219 26.16 15.54 9.34
CA ASN A 219 25.93 15.76 10.77
C ASN A 219 25.16 14.59 11.40
N GLY A 220 24.15 14.04 10.71
CA GLY A 220 23.37 12.89 11.18
C GLY A 220 24.18 11.59 11.29
N ILE A 221 25.18 11.40 10.43
CA ILE A 221 26.04 10.21 10.40
C ILE A 221 27.30 10.40 11.29
N ASN A 222 27.46 11.55 11.95
CA ASN A 222 28.66 11.95 12.70
C ASN A 222 29.95 11.93 11.84
N ILE A 223 29.83 12.36 10.58
CA ILE A 223 30.96 12.62 9.68
C ILE A 223 31.31 14.11 9.81
N GLY A 224 32.59 14.49 9.76
CA GLY A 224 33.01 15.89 9.86
C GLY A 224 32.36 16.80 8.80
N GLU A 225 32.40 18.11 9.02
CA GLU A 225 31.76 19.06 8.09
C GLU A 225 32.35 18.94 6.67
N PRO A 226 31.51 18.86 5.62
CA PRO A 226 31.97 18.73 4.25
C PRO A 226 32.57 20.04 3.71
N GLU A 227 33.82 19.97 3.27
CA GLU A 227 34.58 21.06 2.69
C GLU A 227 34.79 20.86 1.17
N PRO A 228 34.25 21.74 0.31
CA PRO A 228 34.53 21.71 -1.11
C PRO A 228 35.94 22.26 -1.40
N ARG A 229 36.69 21.55 -2.25
CA ARG A 229 38.02 21.97 -2.72
C ARG A 229 38.14 21.77 -4.22
N LEU A 230 38.76 22.73 -4.89
CA LEU A 230 39.07 22.62 -6.31
C LEU A 230 40.16 21.56 -6.52
N ILE A 231 39.86 20.53 -7.30
CA ILE A 231 40.82 19.48 -7.69
C ILE A 231 41.56 19.91 -8.95
N GLY A 232 40.84 20.48 -9.92
CA GLY A 232 41.40 20.93 -11.19
C GLY A 232 40.50 21.92 -11.91
N GLU A 233 41.10 22.75 -12.75
CA GLU A 233 40.41 23.68 -13.63
C GLU A 233 40.99 23.60 -15.04
N SER A 234 40.13 23.72 -16.05
CA SER A 234 40.51 23.73 -17.46
C SER A 234 39.78 24.86 -18.20
N ALA A 235 40.43 25.40 -19.24
CA ALA A 235 39.87 26.44 -20.11
C ALA A 235 39.30 27.65 -19.35
N LYS A 236 39.97 28.07 -18.28
CA LYS A 236 39.60 29.22 -17.44
C LYS A 236 39.40 30.47 -18.30
N ASN A 237 38.35 31.25 -18.00
CA ASN A 237 37.92 32.45 -18.74
C ASN A 237 37.42 32.21 -20.17
N THR A 238 37.09 30.97 -20.53
CA THR A 238 36.39 30.67 -21.79
C THR A 238 34.94 30.27 -21.51
N VAL A 239 34.11 30.26 -22.57
CA VAL A 239 32.72 29.78 -22.48
C VAL A 239 32.65 28.28 -22.13
N LEU A 240 33.71 27.52 -22.43
CA LEU A 240 33.81 26.09 -22.17
C LEU A 240 34.70 25.79 -20.95
N ALA A 241 34.74 26.72 -19.99
CA ALA A 241 35.46 26.50 -18.73
C ALA A 241 34.89 25.27 -18.01
N ALA A 242 35.78 24.45 -17.46
CA ALA A 242 35.40 23.25 -16.72
C ALA A 242 36.14 23.23 -15.38
N TYR A 243 35.37 23.15 -14.30
CA TYR A 243 35.87 23.08 -12.94
C TYR A 243 35.57 21.70 -12.36
N ASN A 244 36.58 21.04 -11.79
CA ASN A 244 36.45 19.81 -11.05
C ASN A 244 36.59 20.09 -9.56
N VAL A 245 35.52 19.86 -8.81
CA VAL A 245 35.47 20.08 -7.37
C VAL A 245 35.29 18.75 -6.65
N GLY A 246 36.07 18.55 -5.57
CA GLY A 246 35.91 17.44 -4.65
C GLY A 246 35.41 17.92 -3.30
N ILE A 247 34.52 17.16 -2.68
CA ILE A 247 34.05 17.38 -1.31
C ILE A 247 34.80 16.45 -0.38
N TYR A 248 35.47 17.03 0.61
CA TYR A 248 36.24 16.33 1.61
C TYR A 248 35.58 16.44 2.97
N SER A 249 35.57 15.35 3.73
CA SER A 249 35.29 15.38 5.16
C SER A 249 36.35 14.57 5.89
N ASP A 250 36.86 15.09 7.00
CA ASP A 250 37.95 14.47 7.77
C ASP A 250 39.14 14.05 6.89
N LYS A 251 39.46 14.88 5.88
CA LYS A 251 40.50 14.67 4.85
C LYS A 251 40.27 13.48 3.92
N LYS A 252 39.05 12.93 3.86
CA LYS A 252 38.64 11.87 2.92
C LYS A 252 37.71 12.46 1.86
N LEU A 253 37.96 12.12 0.60
CA LEU A 253 37.09 12.48 -0.51
C LEU A 253 35.79 11.66 -0.42
N ILE A 254 34.64 12.34 -0.35
CA ILE A 254 33.33 11.69 -0.33
C ILE A 254 32.70 11.69 -1.72
N GLY A 255 32.89 12.77 -2.48
CA GLY A 255 32.38 12.86 -3.84
C GLY A 255 33.11 13.93 -4.65
N SER A 256 32.98 13.84 -5.96
CA SER A 256 33.55 14.77 -6.92
C SER A 256 32.56 15.08 -8.03
N GLY A 257 32.67 16.26 -8.62
CA GLY A 257 31.77 16.72 -9.66
C GLY A 257 32.42 17.73 -10.59
N PHE A 258 31.95 17.74 -11.83
CA PHE A 258 32.33 18.73 -12.84
C PHE A 258 31.22 19.75 -13.02
N GLY A 259 31.59 20.97 -13.38
CA GLY A 259 30.62 22.01 -13.74
C GLY A 259 31.26 23.14 -14.55
N GLU A 260 30.41 23.89 -15.23
CA GLU A 260 30.79 25.08 -16.02
C GLU A 260 31.25 26.23 -15.12
N SER A 261 30.70 26.30 -13.90
CA SER A 261 31.08 27.22 -12.85
C SER A 261 31.48 26.47 -11.58
N ILE A 262 32.21 27.15 -10.67
CA ILE A 262 32.58 26.59 -9.37
C ILE A 262 31.33 26.23 -8.55
N ALA A 263 30.30 27.08 -8.57
CA ALA A 263 29.05 26.82 -7.85
C ALA A 263 28.34 25.56 -8.36
N THR A 264 28.17 25.45 -9.67
CA THR A 264 27.57 24.24 -10.29
C THR A 264 28.40 22.99 -10.02
N ALA A 265 29.73 23.09 -10.04
CA ALA A 265 30.60 21.96 -9.73
C ALA A 265 30.48 21.51 -8.27
N ILE A 266 30.30 22.45 -7.32
CA ILE A 266 30.02 22.14 -5.91
C ILE A 266 28.69 21.40 -5.78
N ASP A 267 27.63 21.89 -6.44
CA ASP A 267 26.30 21.26 -6.37
C ASP A 267 26.31 19.83 -6.95
N VAL A 268 26.97 19.63 -8.10
CA VAL A 268 27.13 18.30 -8.71
C VAL A 268 27.98 17.39 -7.82
N ALA A 269 29.09 17.90 -7.25
CA ALA A 269 29.91 17.12 -6.33
C ALA A 269 29.14 16.72 -5.05
N ALA A 270 28.30 17.62 -4.53
CA ALA A 270 27.44 17.37 -3.38
C ALA A 270 26.37 16.33 -3.70
N TYR A 271 25.75 16.44 -4.87
CA TYR A 271 24.78 15.45 -5.35
C TYR A 271 25.42 14.05 -5.45
N ASN A 272 26.59 13.94 -6.08
CA ASN A 272 27.31 12.67 -6.20
C ASN A 272 27.68 12.09 -4.83
N ALA A 273 28.13 12.93 -3.90
CA ALA A 273 28.40 12.50 -2.53
C ALA A 273 27.14 12.01 -1.79
N LEU A 274 25.98 12.66 -2.00
CA LEU A 274 24.70 12.18 -1.47
C LEU A 274 24.30 10.81 -2.03
N ARG A 275 24.45 10.60 -3.34
CA ARG A 275 24.18 9.29 -3.99
C ARG A 275 24.97 8.15 -3.35
N GLU A 276 26.27 8.38 -3.11
CA GLU A 276 27.16 7.43 -2.45
C GLU A 276 26.69 7.12 -1.01
N LEU A 277 26.34 8.16 -0.25
CA LEU A 277 25.87 8.01 1.14
C LEU A 277 24.54 7.26 1.22
N TRP A 278 23.59 7.56 0.34
CA TRP A 278 22.29 6.91 0.25
C TRP A 278 22.31 5.57 -0.48
N GLY A 279 23.45 5.15 -1.02
CA GLY A 279 23.65 3.82 -1.59
C GLY A 279 23.09 3.60 -2.99
N PHE A 280 23.01 4.66 -3.81
CA PHE A 280 22.68 4.56 -5.25
C PHE A 280 23.70 5.31 -6.14
N PRO A 281 24.99 4.94 -6.09
CA PRO A 281 25.99 5.53 -6.98
C PRO A 281 25.74 5.14 -8.44
N GLU A 282 26.36 5.84 -9.40
CA GLU A 282 26.21 5.54 -10.84
C GLU A 282 26.63 4.11 -11.20
N ASN A 283 27.62 3.58 -10.48
CA ASN A 283 28.15 2.22 -10.65
C ASN A 283 27.43 1.18 -9.75
N MET A 284 26.21 1.48 -9.31
CA MET A 284 25.39 0.54 -8.54
C MET A 284 25.18 -0.77 -9.31
N LYS A 285 25.14 -1.89 -8.58
CA LYS A 285 24.76 -3.18 -9.17
C LYS A 285 23.32 -3.11 -9.69
N PRO A 286 23.03 -3.63 -10.89
CA PRO A 286 21.66 -3.72 -11.38
C PRO A 286 20.72 -4.43 -10.40
N PHE A 287 19.45 -4.04 -10.40
CA PHE A 287 18.44 -4.70 -9.58
C PHE A 287 18.29 -6.16 -9.99
N ASP A 288 18.25 -7.06 -9.00
CA ASP A 288 18.08 -8.49 -9.23
C ASP A 288 16.59 -8.87 -9.25
N PHE A 289 16.02 -9.06 -10.44
CA PHE A 289 14.61 -9.44 -10.58
C PHE A 289 14.35 -10.94 -10.36
N ASN A 290 15.40 -11.77 -10.19
CA ASN A 290 15.24 -13.20 -9.92
C ASN A 290 14.91 -13.51 -8.45
N ILE A 291 14.79 -12.47 -7.61
CA ILE A 291 14.52 -12.65 -6.19
C ILE A 291 13.15 -13.30 -5.97
N GLN A 292 13.14 -14.27 -5.05
CA GLN A 292 11.91 -14.92 -4.62
C GLN A 292 11.08 -14.00 -3.72
N ILE A 293 9.78 -13.97 -4.01
CA ILE A 293 8.80 -13.02 -3.46
C ILE A 293 8.72 -13.10 -1.93
N GLU A 294 8.93 -14.28 -1.35
CA GLU A 294 8.94 -14.47 0.10
C GLU A 294 9.92 -13.56 0.84
N LYS A 295 11.05 -13.19 0.21
CA LYS A 295 12.04 -12.31 0.84
C LYS A 295 11.56 -10.86 0.90
N VAL A 296 10.74 -10.44 -0.06
CA VAL A 296 10.19 -9.09 -0.17
C VAL A 296 8.90 -8.97 0.66
N SER A 297 8.05 -9.99 0.66
CA SER A 297 6.76 -9.99 1.37
C SER A 297 6.90 -10.07 2.91
N LYS A 298 7.92 -10.76 3.44
CA LYS A 298 8.22 -10.83 4.88
C LYS A 298 8.57 -9.48 5.51
N MET A 299 8.78 -8.43 4.73
CA MET A 299 9.11 -7.09 5.21
C MET A 299 7.89 -6.18 5.42
N LYS A 300 6.68 -6.64 5.04
CA LYS A 300 5.41 -5.90 5.27
C LYS A 300 4.95 -5.88 6.74
N VAL A 301 5.69 -6.46 7.69
CA VAL A 301 5.25 -6.54 9.11
C VAL A 301 6.32 -6.00 10.07
N VAL A 302 6.51 -4.68 10.06
CA VAL A 302 6.88 -3.94 11.27
C VAL A 302 5.99 -2.70 11.31
N ASN A 303 4.79 -2.86 11.88
CA ASN A 303 4.06 -1.70 12.38
C ASN A 303 4.88 -1.13 13.55
N PRO A 304 5.21 0.17 13.57
CA PRO A 304 5.79 0.77 14.77
C PRO A 304 4.74 0.68 15.89
N SER A 305 5.14 0.00 16.96
CA SER A 305 4.45 -0.03 18.26
C SER A 305 4.28 1.37 18.84
#